data_AF-A0A068RTY3-F1
#
_entry.id   AF-A0A068RTY3-F1
#
_cell.length_a   1.000
_cell.length_b   1.000
_cell.length_c   1.000
_cell.angle_alpha   90.00
_cell.angle_beta   90.00
_cell.angle_gamma   90.00
#
_symmetry.space_group_name_H-M   'P 1'
#
loop_
_entity.id
_entity.type
_entity.pdbx_description
1 polymer ?
#
loop_
_entity_poly.entity_id
_entity_poly.type
_entity_poly.pdbx_seq_one_letter_code
_entity_poly.pdbx_strand_id
1 'polypeptide(L)'
;MSDFGDFNSSNDPTADFLARERAVLGEDADLFASGDATNTTPSLEADLMTSPTGGDATAALPVTSPGVSSAISPQGVTSPGAGEYSAFESEFPKAEELETSQAFHKAMLPDEEPEVVRQWREKQKELIKQRDDEAEEKKAETIKKAREDIDRFYEEYNEKKQRAIENNREREEQLQKEREDASSANVWERVVREFDVSNAKSSFHTRDVSRMKQLMLDLRKDANAPGTIVDA
;
A
#
# COMPACT_ATOMS: atom_id res chain seq x y z
N MET A 1 38.20 -5.71 -7.10
CA MET A 1 37.06 -5.74 -8.03
C MET A 1 36.43 -7.12 -7.84
N SER A 2 35.68 -7.30 -6.76
CA SER A 2 34.21 -7.17 -6.75
C SER A 2 33.59 -8.18 -7.71
N ASP A 3 33.76 -9.47 -7.38
CA ASP A 3 33.01 -10.57 -7.98
C ASP A 3 32.35 -11.33 -6.83
N PHE A 4 31.24 -10.76 -6.35
CA PHE A 4 30.34 -11.40 -5.41
C PHE A 4 29.35 -12.21 -6.25
N GLY A 5 29.83 -13.35 -6.74
CA GLY A 5 29.06 -14.27 -7.55
C GLY A 5 27.87 -14.84 -6.78
N ASP A 6 26.68 -14.53 -7.31
CA ASP A 6 25.64 -15.52 -7.59
C ASP A 6 25.28 -16.49 -6.45
N PHE A 7 24.70 -15.94 -5.37
CA PHE A 7 23.85 -16.72 -4.47
C PHE A 7 22.37 -16.34 -4.73
N ASN A 8 21.73 -17.12 -5.61
CA ASN A 8 20.33 -17.51 -5.48
C ASN A 8 19.25 -16.48 -5.87
N SER A 9 19.18 -16.09 -7.15
CA SER A 9 18.02 -15.37 -7.73
C SER A 9 16.74 -16.22 -7.84
N SER A 10 16.77 -17.51 -7.49
CA SER A 10 15.62 -18.42 -7.62
C SER A 10 14.76 -18.54 -6.35
N ASN A 11 15.13 -17.87 -5.25
CA ASN A 11 14.39 -17.96 -3.98
C ASN A 11 14.32 -16.61 -3.23
N ASP A 12 14.42 -15.49 -3.97
CA ASP A 12 14.09 -14.19 -3.39
C ASP A 12 12.56 -14.04 -3.37
N PRO A 13 11.91 -13.96 -2.18
CA PRO A 13 10.47 -13.75 -2.08
C PRO A 13 10.02 -12.47 -2.78
N THR A 14 10.93 -11.50 -2.94
CA THR A 14 10.68 -10.26 -3.69
C THR A 14 10.63 -10.52 -5.19
N ALA A 15 11.54 -11.34 -5.72
CA ALA A 15 11.55 -11.71 -7.13
C ALA A 15 10.33 -12.56 -7.52
N ASP A 16 9.90 -13.48 -6.64
CA ASP A 16 8.68 -14.28 -6.85
C ASP A 16 7.42 -13.40 -6.84
N PHE A 17 7.35 -12.41 -5.93
CA PHE A 17 6.28 -11.42 -5.90
C PHE A 17 6.21 -10.61 -7.21
N LEU A 18 7.34 -10.07 -7.67
CA LEU A 18 7.41 -9.28 -8.91
C LEU A 18 7.10 -10.14 -10.15
N ALA A 19 7.53 -11.40 -10.17
CA ALA A 19 7.21 -12.33 -11.25
C ALA A 19 5.70 -12.63 -11.30
N ARG A 20 5.07 -12.81 -10.13
CA ARG A 20 3.61 -12.98 -10.03
C ARG A 20 2.87 -11.72 -10.47
N GLU A 21 3.34 -10.54 -10.08
CA GLU A 21 2.78 -9.26 -10.51
C GLU A 21 2.88 -9.10 -12.03
N ARG A 22 4.03 -9.40 -12.62
CA ARG A 22 4.24 -9.36 -14.08
C ARG A 22 3.34 -10.34 -14.83
N ALA A 23 3.05 -11.51 -14.25
CA ALA A 23 2.14 -12.48 -14.86
C ALA A 23 0.67 -12.03 -14.82
N VAL A 24 0.25 -11.31 -13.77
CA VAL A 24 -1.13 -10.85 -13.59
C VAL A 24 -1.41 -9.53 -14.34
N LEU A 25 -0.47 -8.60 -14.32
CA LEU A 25 -0.62 -7.24 -14.87
C LEU A 25 0.00 -7.06 -16.27
N GLY A 26 0.91 -7.95 -16.68
CA GLY A 26 1.59 -7.86 -17.96
C GLY A 26 2.48 -6.62 -18.06
N GLU A 27 2.21 -5.77 -19.06
CA GLU A 27 2.98 -4.55 -19.34
C GLU A 27 2.80 -3.46 -18.26
N ASP A 28 1.64 -3.45 -17.57
CA ASP A 28 1.37 -2.49 -16.49
C ASP A 28 2.14 -2.82 -15.20
N ALA A 29 2.75 -4.00 -15.07
CA ALA A 29 3.51 -4.37 -13.86
C ALA A 29 4.75 -3.47 -13.68
N ASP A 30 5.32 -2.96 -14.78
CA ASP A 30 6.46 -2.05 -14.73
C ASP A 30 6.06 -0.66 -14.15
N LEU A 31 4.77 -0.29 -14.13
CA LEU A 31 4.25 0.94 -13.51
C LEU A 31 4.35 0.92 -11.98
N PHE A 32 4.30 -0.27 -11.37
CA PHE A 32 4.36 -0.46 -9.93
C PHE A 32 5.78 -0.82 -9.46
N ALA A 33 6.57 -1.47 -10.30
CA ALA A 33 7.97 -1.80 -10.02
C ALA A 33 8.90 -0.57 -10.12
N SER A 34 8.54 0.42 -10.93
CA SER A 34 9.29 1.67 -11.02
C SER A 34 8.88 2.59 -9.85
N GLY A 35 9.73 2.67 -8.84
CA GLY A 35 9.62 3.66 -7.75
C GLY A 35 9.79 5.12 -8.21
N ASP A 36 9.63 5.41 -9.50
CA ASP A 36 9.71 6.74 -10.07
C ASP A 36 8.29 7.32 -10.16
N ALA A 37 7.96 8.17 -9.21
CA ALA A 37 6.72 8.95 -9.19
C ALA A 37 6.73 10.06 -10.25
N THR A 38 7.17 9.77 -11.49
CA THR A 38 7.12 10.71 -12.60
C THR A 38 5.91 10.41 -13.50
N ASN A 39 4.78 10.93 -13.05
CA ASN A 39 3.90 11.72 -13.91
C ASN A 39 3.43 11.05 -15.21
N THR A 40 2.75 9.90 -15.13
CA THR A 40 1.81 9.46 -16.18
C THR A 40 0.49 9.02 -15.57
N THR A 41 -0.23 9.99 -15.00
CA THR A 41 -1.68 9.88 -14.82
C THR A 41 -2.34 10.29 -16.13
N PRO A 42 -3.14 9.43 -16.81
CA PRO A 42 -4.11 9.94 -17.75
C PRO A 42 -5.09 10.79 -16.94
N SER A 43 -5.12 12.09 -17.24
CA SER A 43 -5.97 13.10 -16.61
C SER A 43 -7.43 12.64 -16.58
N LEU A 44 -7.86 12.05 -15.47
CA LEU A 44 -9.26 11.87 -15.11
C LEU A 44 -9.58 12.96 -14.09
N GLU A 45 -10.30 13.95 -14.58
CA GLU A 45 -10.64 15.18 -13.87
C GLU A 45 -11.47 14.88 -12.61
N ALA A 46 -10.97 15.39 -11.49
CA ALA A 46 -11.68 15.87 -10.31
C ALA A 46 -13.03 15.21 -9.97
N ASP A 47 -12.98 14.13 -9.17
CA ASP A 47 -13.97 13.96 -8.10
C ASP A 47 -13.27 13.59 -6.79
N LEU A 48 -12.82 14.65 -6.12
CA LEU A 48 -12.23 14.63 -4.79
C LEU A 48 -13.36 14.45 -3.77
N MET A 49 -13.75 13.21 -3.49
CA MET A 49 -14.51 12.89 -2.29
C MET A 49 -13.54 12.65 -1.13
N THR A 50 -13.27 13.79 -0.49
CA THR A 50 -12.90 14.00 0.91
C THR A 50 -13.11 12.78 1.83
N SER A 51 -12.01 12.32 2.43
CA SER A 51 -12.02 11.57 3.69
C SER A 51 -11.33 12.46 4.73
N PRO A 52 -11.88 12.59 5.96
CA PRO A 52 -11.63 13.75 6.80
C PRO A 52 -10.22 13.73 7.39
N THR A 53 -9.36 14.60 6.87
CA THR A 53 -8.20 15.10 7.61
C THR A 53 -8.68 16.10 8.66
N GLY A 54 -9.04 15.57 9.84
CA GLY A 54 -9.07 16.34 11.07
C GLY A 54 -7.64 16.80 11.39
N GLY A 55 -7.47 18.11 11.48
CA GLY A 55 -6.17 18.75 11.66
C GLY A 55 -5.60 18.63 13.07
N ASP A 56 -4.43 19.27 13.16
CA ASP A 56 -3.76 19.75 14.36
C ASP A 56 -3.03 18.70 15.21
N ALA A 57 -1.72 18.59 14.99
CA ALA A 57 -0.73 19.13 15.92
C ALA A 57 0.64 18.52 15.58
N THR A 58 1.61 19.38 15.34
CA THR A 58 3.03 19.04 15.44
C THR A 58 3.34 18.62 16.88
N ALA A 59 3.20 17.34 17.18
CA ALA A 59 3.67 16.73 18.41
C ALA A 59 4.82 15.80 18.03
N ALA A 60 6.03 16.37 18.00
CA ALA A 60 7.25 15.59 18.10
C ALA A 60 7.14 14.76 19.38
N LEU A 61 7.03 13.43 19.25
CA LEU A 61 7.12 12.53 20.38
C LEU A 61 8.54 12.63 20.95
N PRO A 62 8.74 13.09 22.20
CA PRO A 62 10.04 12.95 22.82
C PRO A 62 10.26 11.46 23.07
N VAL A 63 11.22 10.85 22.38
CA VAL A 63 11.88 9.64 22.86
C VAL A 63 12.60 10.04 24.16
N THR A 64 11.90 9.89 25.27
CA THR A 64 12.48 9.88 26.61
C THR A 64 12.63 8.43 26.99
N SER A 65 13.86 7.94 26.82
CA SER A 65 14.33 6.76 27.55
C SER A 65 14.19 7.05 29.05
N PRO A 66 13.67 6.12 29.88
CA PRO A 66 13.83 6.23 31.31
C PRO A 66 15.30 5.93 31.65
N GLY A 67 16.11 6.98 31.59
CA GLY A 67 17.40 7.03 32.25
C GLY A 67 17.14 7.12 33.75
N VAL A 68 17.41 6.03 34.48
CA VAL A 68 17.67 6.11 35.91
C VAL A 68 19.02 6.83 36.07
N SER A 69 18.96 8.16 36.16
CA SER A 69 20.03 8.96 36.74
C SER A 69 19.72 9.12 38.23
N SER A 70 20.15 8.13 39.02
CA SER A 70 20.35 8.37 40.43
C SER A 70 21.71 9.07 40.57
N ALA A 71 21.66 10.30 41.07
CA ALA A 71 22.82 11.17 41.23
C ALA A 71 23.85 10.57 42.19
N ILE A 72 25.05 10.31 41.68
CA ILE A 72 26.28 10.21 42.47
C ILE A 72 27.28 11.16 41.85
N SER A 73 27.66 12.17 42.63
CA SER A 73 28.72 13.13 42.33
C SER A 73 30.02 12.40 41.94
N PRO A 74 30.85 12.95 41.04
CA PRO A 74 32.17 12.41 40.79
C PRO A 74 33.08 12.76 41.97
N GLN A 75 33.03 11.98 43.05
CA GLN A 75 34.17 11.85 43.94
C GLN A 75 35.13 10.85 43.32
N GLY A 76 36.38 11.29 43.16
CA GLY A 76 37.44 10.53 42.52
C GLY A 76 37.57 9.13 43.11
N VAL A 77 37.37 8.12 42.27
CA VAL A 77 37.78 6.75 42.57
C VAL A 77 39.31 6.73 42.47
N THR A 78 39.96 6.81 43.62
CA THR A 78 41.31 6.31 43.77
C THR A 78 41.26 4.80 43.57
N SER A 79 42.05 4.30 42.62
CA SER A 79 42.26 2.87 42.38
C SER A 79 42.44 2.12 43.72
N PRO A 80 41.64 1.09 44.03
CA PRO A 80 41.91 0.27 45.20
C PRO A 80 43.24 -0.45 44.97
N GLY A 81 44.19 -0.22 45.86
CA GLY A 81 45.50 -0.87 45.83
C GLY A 81 45.38 -2.38 45.93
N ALA A 82 46.44 -3.06 45.50
CA ALA A 82 46.58 -4.51 45.32
C ALA A 82 46.12 -5.44 46.46
N GLY A 83 45.72 -4.90 47.61
CA GLY A 83 45.43 -5.64 48.84
C GLY A 83 43.96 -5.98 49.09
N GLU A 84 42.98 -5.23 48.56
CA GLU A 84 41.56 -5.41 48.95
C GLU A 84 40.83 -6.53 48.18
N TYR A 85 41.18 -6.79 46.92
CA TYR A 85 40.66 -7.92 46.14
C TYR A 85 41.20 -9.26 46.65
N SER A 86 42.43 -9.27 47.17
CA SER A 86 43.06 -10.47 47.76
C SER A 86 42.36 -10.93 49.05
N ALA A 87 41.80 -9.99 49.82
CA ALA A 87 41.04 -10.30 51.03
C ALA A 87 39.66 -10.92 50.73
N PHE A 88 38.96 -10.47 49.69
CA PHE A 88 37.68 -11.06 49.27
C PHE A 88 37.87 -12.44 48.63
N GLU A 89 38.92 -12.63 47.84
CA GLU A 89 39.17 -13.88 47.12
C GLU A 89 39.77 -14.98 48.01
N SER A 90 40.28 -14.63 49.20
CA SER A 90 40.70 -15.61 50.23
C SER A 90 39.57 -16.06 51.15
N GLU A 91 38.38 -15.45 51.06
CA GLU A 91 37.20 -15.79 51.87
C GLU A 91 36.25 -16.79 51.16
N PHE A 92 36.48 -17.07 49.87
CA PHE A 92 35.76 -18.10 49.11
C PHE A 92 36.70 -19.25 48.70
N PRO A 93 36.24 -20.51 48.77
CA PRO A 93 37.04 -21.65 48.34
C PRO A 93 37.38 -21.55 46.84
N LYS A 94 38.61 -21.93 46.47
CA LYS A 94 39.05 -21.94 45.07
C LYS A 94 38.14 -22.84 44.23
N ALA A 95 37.84 -22.43 42.99
CA ALA A 95 36.93 -23.15 42.10
C ALA A 95 37.27 -24.64 41.92
N GLU A 96 38.56 -24.99 41.96
CA GLU A 96 39.07 -26.37 41.86
C GLU A 96 38.69 -27.26 43.08
N GLU A 97 38.51 -26.65 44.26
CA GLU A 97 38.06 -27.31 45.48
C GLU A 97 36.52 -27.39 45.56
N LEU A 98 35.83 -26.52 44.82
CA LEU A 98 34.37 -26.56 44.66
C LEU A 98 33.95 -27.72 43.74
N GLU A 99 34.67 -27.98 42.64
CA GLU A 99 34.38 -29.08 41.70
C GLU A 99 34.44 -30.48 42.36
N THR A 100 35.25 -30.64 43.41
CA THR A 100 35.38 -31.90 44.17
C THR A 100 34.51 -31.96 45.42
N SER A 101 33.79 -30.88 45.73
CA SER A 101 32.93 -30.81 46.90
C SER A 101 31.67 -31.67 46.75
N GLN A 102 31.21 -32.27 47.86
CA GLN A 102 29.93 -33.00 47.90
C GLN A 102 28.75 -32.13 47.44
N ALA A 103 28.83 -30.80 47.60
CA ALA A 103 27.79 -29.87 47.17
C ALA A 103 27.72 -29.75 45.64
N PHE A 104 28.86 -29.69 44.96
CA PHE A 104 28.93 -29.71 43.50
C PHE A 104 28.50 -31.06 42.93
N HIS A 105 28.95 -32.15 43.55
CA HIS A 105 28.57 -33.51 43.14
C HIS A 105 27.07 -33.82 43.39
N LYS A 106 26.45 -33.18 44.41
CA LYS A 106 25.02 -33.22 44.68
C LYS A 106 24.23 -32.38 43.66
N ALA A 107 24.74 -31.19 43.29
CA ALA A 107 24.12 -30.34 42.27
C ALA A 107 24.24 -30.91 40.84
N MET A 108 25.23 -31.77 40.59
CA MET A 108 25.43 -32.47 39.32
C MET A 108 24.66 -33.80 39.25
N LEU A 109 24.11 -34.26 40.39
CA LEU A 109 23.15 -35.34 40.42
C LEU A 109 21.81 -34.79 39.90
N PRO A 110 21.11 -35.46 38.98
CA PRO A 110 19.78 -35.05 38.57
C PRO A 110 18.86 -35.20 39.79
N ASP A 111 18.66 -34.11 40.54
CA ASP A 111 17.61 -34.05 41.54
C ASP A 111 16.30 -34.28 40.77
N GLU A 112 15.63 -35.41 41.03
CA GLU A 112 14.27 -35.64 40.56
C GLU A 112 13.43 -34.46 41.01
N GLU A 113 13.09 -33.58 40.06
CA GLU A 113 12.38 -32.35 40.36
C GLU A 113 11.12 -32.70 41.16
N PRO A 114 10.87 -32.02 42.30
CA PRO A 114 9.72 -32.35 43.14
C PRO A 114 8.45 -32.33 42.27
N GLU A 115 7.58 -33.33 42.44
CA GLU A 115 6.44 -33.57 41.53
C GLU A 115 5.58 -32.33 41.28
N VAL A 116 5.48 -31.44 42.26
CA VAL A 116 4.79 -30.14 42.17
C VAL A 116 5.43 -29.22 41.14
N VAL A 117 6.76 -29.15 41.09
CA VAL A 117 7.50 -28.35 40.11
C VAL A 117 7.40 -28.98 38.73
N ARG A 118 7.42 -30.32 38.62
CA ARG A 118 7.17 -31.03 37.35
C ARG A 118 5.81 -30.67 36.77
N GLN A 119 4.74 -30.79 37.59
CA GLN A 119 3.38 -30.43 37.18
C GLN A 119 3.24 -28.94 36.83
N TRP A 120 3.95 -28.06 37.56
CA TRP A 120 3.96 -26.63 37.25
C TRP A 120 4.63 -26.33 35.92
N ARG A 121 5.79 -26.94 35.63
CA ARG A 121 6.47 -26.80 34.33
C ARG A 121 5.63 -27.33 33.18
N GLU A 122 4.96 -28.46 33.37
CA GLU A 122 4.03 -29.01 32.36
C GLU A 122 2.87 -28.04 32.08
N LYS A 123 2.23 -27.50 33.13
CA LYS A 123 1.16 -26.51 32.98
C LYS A 123 1.64 -25.21 32.34
N GLN A 124 2.83 -24.71 32.70
CA GLN A 124 3.40 -23.52 32.07
C GLN A 124 3.76 -23.75 30.61
N LYS A 125 4.35 -24.89 30.29
CA LYS A 125 4.67 -25.27 28.92
C LYS A 125 3.40 -25.37 28.07
N GLU A 126 2.33 -25.94 28.60
CA GLU A 126 1.03 -26.01 27.92
C GLU A 126 0.42 -24.62 27.70
N LEU A 127 0.47 -23.73 28.70
CA LEU A 127 -0.01 -22.35 28.56
C LEU A 127 0.82 -21.52 27.56
N ILE A 128 2.15 -21.74 27.53
CA ILE A 128 3.03 -21.12 26.53
C ILE A 128 2.66 -21.63 25.14
N LYS A 129 2.53 -22.94 24.98
CA LYS A 129 2.14 -23.55 23.72
C LYS A 129 0.81 -23.02 23.21
N GLN A 130 -0.22 -22.95 24.05
CA GLN A 130 -1.51 -22.38 23.65
C GLN A 130 -1.39 -20.92 23.19
N ARG A 131 -0.61 -20.10 23.90
CA ARG A 131 -0.39 -18.71 23.49
C ARG A 131 0.39 -18.60 22.18
N ASP A 132 1.38 -19.47 21.98
CA ASP A 132 2.18 -19.52 20.77
C ASP A 132 1.33 -19.97 19.58
N ASP A 133 0.48 -21.00 19.76
CA ASP A 133 -0.47 -21.49 18.77
C ASP A 133 -1.48 -20.39 18.37
N GLU A 134 -2.04 -19.65 19.34
CA GLU A 134 -2.93 -18.50 19.08
C GLU A 134 -2.22 -17.34 18.34
N ALA A 135 -0.94 -17.10 18.66
CA ALA A 135 -0.15 -16.07 18.00
C ALA A 135 0.18 -16.47 16.55
N GLU A 136 0.49 -17.75 16.32
CA GLU A 136 0.73 -18.30 14.99
C GLU A 136 -0.55 -18.25 14.13
N GLU A 137 -1.71 -18.59 14.69
CA GLU A 137 -3.00 -18.49 13.98
C GLU A 137 -3.30 -17.05 13.56
N LYS A 138 -3.17 -16.08 14.47
CA LYS A 138 -3.39 -14.65 14.14
C LYS A 138 -2.41 -14.14 13.08
N LYS A 139 -1.16 -14.59 13.13
CA LYS A 139 -0.16 -14.25 12.11
C LYS A 139 -0.55 -14.86 10.75
N ALA A 140 -0.95 -16.13 10.74
CA ALA A 140 -1.40 -16.81 9.53
C ALA A 140 -2.66 -16.16 8.92
N GLU A 141 -3.63 -15.78 9.75
CA GLU A 141 -4.82 -15.04 9.33
C GLU A 141 -4.47 -13.68 8.71
N THR A 142 -3.55 -12.93 9.35
CA THR A 142 -3.08 -11.64 8.83
C THR A 142 -2.40 -11.80 7.47
N ILE A 143 -1.55 -12.83 7.31
CA ILE A 143 -0.88 -13.12 6.04
C ILE A 143 -1.90 -13.55 4.97
N LYS A 144 -2.87 -14.40 5.33
CA LYS A 144 -3.92 -14.84 4.42
C LYS A 144 -4.76 -13.66 3.95
N LYS A 145 -5.20 -12.80 4.87
CA LYS A 145 -5.94 -11.59 4.55
C LYS A 145 -5.14 -10.65 3.65
N ALA A 146 -3.86 -10.43 3.93
CA ALA A 146 -3.01 -9.62 3.07
C ALA A 146 -2.89 -10.20 1.64
N ARG A 147 -2.84 -11.53 1.50
CA ARG A 147 -2.84 -12.19 0.19
C ARG A 147 -4.17 -11.99 -0.55
N GLU A 148 -5.28 -12.20 0.14
CA GLU A 148 -6.63 -12.00 -0.42
C GLU A 148 -6.85 -10.54 -0.83
N ASP A 149 -6.41 -9.57 -0.02
CA ASP A 149 -6.51 -8.14 -0.33
C ASP A 149 -5.68 -7.77 -1.57
N ILE A 150 -4.50 -8.37 -1.75
CA ILE A 150 -3.67 -8.19 -2.96
C ILE A 150 -4.38 -8.76 -4.18
N ASP A 151 -4.91 -9.98 -4.09
CA ASP A 151 -5.59 -10.62 -5.23
C ASP A 151 -6.86 -9.84 -5.60
N ARG A 152 -7.63 -9.39 -4.60
CA ARG A 152 -8.80 -8.52 -4.78
C ARG A 152 -8.46 -7.19 -5.45
N PHE A 153 -7.35 -6.55 -5.07
CA PHE A 153 -6.90 -5.32 -5.71
C PHE A 153 -6.67 -5.51 -7.22
N TYR A 154 -6.02 -6.61 -7.60
CA TYR A 154 -5.76 -6.90 -9.01
C TYR A 154 -7.04 -7.24 -9.79
N GLU A 155 -7.97 -7.98 -9.19
CA GLU A 155 -9.28 -8.24 -9.79
C GLU A 155 -10.07 -6.95 -10.01
N GLU A 156 -10.18 -6.09 -8.99
CA GLU A 156 -10.88 -4.80 -9.08
C GLU A 156 -10.20 -3.85 -10.07
N TYR A 157 -8.86 -3.83 -10.11
CA TYR A 157 -8.09 -3.04 -11.07
C TYR A 157 -8.35 -3.49 -12.50
N ASN A 158 -8.28 -4.80 -12.75
CA ASN A 158 -8.54 -5.37 -14.06
C ASN A 158 -9.99 -5.17 -14.50
N GLU A 159 -10.98 -5.35 -13.60
CA GLU A 159 -12.38 -5.04 -13.90
C GLU A 159 -12.56 -3.56 -14.25
N LYS A 160 -11.97 -2.66 -13.47
CA LYS A 160 -12.05 -1.22 -13.75
C LYS A 160 -11.39 -0.85 -15.08
N LYS A 161 -10.25 -1.45 -15.40
CA LYS A 161 -9.56 -1.28 -16.68
C LYS A 161 -10.43 -1.77 -17.84
N GLN A 162 -10.99 -2.97 -17.74
CA GLN A 162 -11.87 -3.52 -18.76
C GLN A 162 -13.15 -2.70 -18.92
N ARG A 163 -13.78 -2.28 -17.82
CA ARG A 163 -14.94 -1.39 -17.85
C ARG A 163 -14.62 -0.04 -18.50
N ALA A 164 -13.44 0.52 -18.26
CA ALA A 164 -13.01 1.76 -18.89
C ALA A 164 -12.79 1.60 -20.40
N ILE A 165 -12.18 0.49 -20.83
CA ILE A 165 -11.99 0.15 -22.25
C ILE A 165 -13.34 -0.07 -22.92
N GLU A 166 -14.24 -0.84 -22.31
CA GLU A 166 -15.59 -1.09 -22.82
C GLU A 166 -16.39 0.19 -22.94
N ASN A 167 -16.36 1.06 -21.92
CA ASN A 167 -17.03 2.35 -21.96
C ASN A 167 -16.44 3.29 -23.02
N ASN A 168 -15.11 3.27 -23.22
CA ASN A 168 -14.48 4.04 -24.29
C ASN A 168 -14.93 3.54 -25.66
N ARG A 169 -14.91 2.22 -25.87
CA ARG A 169 -15.38 1.58 -27.10
C ARG A 169 -16.87 1.85 -27.35
N GLU A 170 -17.71 1.71 -26.35
CA GLU A 170 -19.15 2.00 -26.46
C GLU A 170 -19.38 3.47 -26.83
N ARG A 171 -18.64 4.39 -26.22
CA ARG A 171 -18.69 5.82 -26.57
C ARG A 171 -18.24 6.05 -28.01
N GLU A 172 -17.19 5.40 -28.48
CA GLU A 172 -16.77 5.50 -29.89
C GLU A 172 -17.83 4.94 -30.84
N GLU A 173 -18.40 3.79 -30.53
CA GLU A 173 -19.49 3.18 -31.31
C GLU A 173 -20.74 4.08 -31.32
N GLN A 174 -21.09 4.69 -30.18
CA GLN A 174 -22.17 5.67 -30.08
C GLN A 174 -21.87 6.92 -30.91
N LEU A 175 -20.68 7.49 -30.81
CA LEU A 175 -20.28 8.65 -31.62
C LEU A 175 -20.26 8.31 -33.12
N GLN A 176 -19.83 7.12 -33.49
CA GLN A 176 -19.87 6.66 -34.88
C GLN A 176 -21.32 6.53 -35.37
N LYS A 177 -22.19 5.92 -34.57
CA LYS A 177 -23.61 5.81 -34.91
C LYS A 177 -24.27 7.17 -35.02
N GLU A 178 -24.01 8.09 -34.09
CA GLU A 178 -24.51 9.46 -34.15
C GLU A 178 -24.03 10.18 -35.42
N ARG A 179 -22.79 9.91 -35.86
CA ARG A 179 -22.24 10.44 -37.11
C ARG A 179 -22.89 9.83 -38.35
N GLU A 180 -23.17 8.52 -38.33
CA GLU A 180 -23.86 7.81 -39.42
C GLU A 180 -25.33 8.24 -39.53
N ASP A 181 -26.04 8.34 -38.40
CA ASP A 181 -27.41 8.88 -38.33
C ASP A 181 -27.44 10.32 -38.83
N ALA A 182 -26.48 11.16 -38.40
CA ALA A 182 -26.33 12.52 -38.89
C ALA A 182 -26.05 12.58 -40.40
N SER A 183 -25.33 11.60 -40.98
CA SER A 183 -25.04 11.51 -42.41
C SER A 183 -26.29 11.28 -43.28
N SER A 184 -27.38 10.79 -42.70
CA SER A 184 -28.68 10.62 -43.37
C SER A 184 -29.62 11.83 -43.26
N ALA A 185 -29.30 12.79 -42.36
CA ALA A 185 -30.11 13.95 -42.04
C ALA A 185 -29.82 15.17 -42.95
N ASN A 186 -30.74 16.15 -42.93
CA ASN A 186 -30.59 17.47 -43.56
C ASN A 186 -29.24 18.09 -43.13
N VAL A 187 -28.49 18.68 -44.06
CA VAL A 187 -27.20 19.33 -43.78
C VAL A 187 -27.32 20.36 -42.65
N TRP A 188 -28.46 21.07 -42.55
CA TRP A 188 -28.72 22.03 -41.49
C TRP A 188 -29.00 21.40 -40.12
N GLU A 189 -29.50 20.16 -40.06
CA GLU A 189 -29.59 19.41 -38.80
C GLU A 189 -28.22 19.07 -38.23
N ARG A 190 -27.24 18.76 -39.09
CA ARG A 190 -25.83 18.56 -38.68
C ARG A 190 -25.23 19.86 -38.15
N VAL A 191 -25.37 20.95 -38.89
CA VAL A 191 -24.84 22.27 -38.51
C VAL A 191 -25.41 22.74 -37.17
N VAL A 192 -26.71 22.51 -36.92
CA VAL A 192 -27.35 22.86 -35.64
C VAL A 192 -26.94 21.93 -34.50
N ARG A 193 -26.60 20.67 -34.76
CA ARG A 193 -26.12 19.73 -33.72
C ARG A 193 -24.70 20.07 -33.27
N GLU A 194 -23.83 20.45 -34.19
CA GLU A 194 -22.44 20.87 -33.90
C GLU A 194 -22.38 22.24 -33.20
N PHE A 195 -23.40 23.07 -33.39
CA PHE A 195 -23.48 24.38 -32.76
C PHE A 195 -24.30 24.30 -31.47
N ASP A 196 -23.74 24.74 -30.35
CA ASP A 196 -24.48 24.83 -29.09
C ASP A 196 -25.48 26.01 -29.14
N VAL A 197 -26.68 25.74 -29.66
CA VAL A 197 -27.78 26.71 -29.71
C VAL A 197 -28.36 26.96 -28.31
N SER A 198 -28.20 25.99 -27.40
CA SER A 198 -28.82 25.96 -26.06
C SER A 198 -28.08 26.80 -25.01
N ASN A 199 -26.77 26.96 -25.15
CA ASN A 199 -25.97 27.72 -24.22
C ASN A 199 -26.10 29.22 -24.51
N ALA A 200 -27.03 29.84 -23.79
CA ALA A 200 -27.20 31.29 -23.75
C ALA A 200 -26.07 32.02 -22.99
N LYS A 201 -25.12 31.28 -22.38
CA LYS A 201 -24.04 31.80 -21.52
C LYS A 201 -22.65 31.57 -22.10
N SER A 202 -22.49 31.60 -23.43
CA SER A 202 -21.13 31.68 -23.97
C SER A 202 -20.51 33.01 -23.48
N SER A 203 -19.42 32.91 -22.72
CA SER A 203 -18.76 34.03 -22.03
C SER A 203 -18.19 35.11 -22.98
N PHE A 204 -18.29 34.89 -24.29
CA PHE A 204 -17.74 35.73 -25.35
C PHE A 204 -18.83 36.36 -26.23
N HIS A 205 -19.87 36.93 -25.63
CA HIS A 205 -20.91 37.66 -26.37
C HIS A 205 -20.43 39.08 -26.75
N THR A 206 -19.69 39.17 -27.86
CA THR A 206 -19.28 40.46 -28.46
C THR A 206 -20.30 40.99 -29.48
N ARG A 207 -21.24 40.15 -29.95
CA ARG A 207 -22.29 40.50 -30.93
C ARG A 207 -23.58 39.73 -30.66
N ASP A 208 -24.72 40.32 -31.04
CA ASP A 208 -26.03 39.66 -30.99
C ASP A 208 -26.14 38.61 -32.09
N VAL A 209 -26.30 37.36 -31.67
CA VAL A 209 -26.44 36.18 -32.54
C VAL A 209 -27.86 35.64 -32.58
N SER A 210 -28.85 36.35 -32.03
CA SER A 210 -30.25 35.89 -31.91
C SER A 210 -30.88 35.60 -33.28
N ARG A 211 -30.67 36.49 -34.27
CA ARG A 211 -31.15 36.27 -35.65
C ARG A 211 -30.49 35.07 -36.32
N MET A 212 -29.20 34.87 -36.08
CA MET A 212 -28.46 33.72 -36.61
C MET A 212 -28.98 32.41 -36.01
N LYS A 213 -29.19 32.36 -34.68
CA LYS A 213 -29.78 31.21 -34.00
C LYS A 213 -31.18 30.89 -34.53
N GLN A 214 -32.02 31.91 -34.74
CA GLN A 214 -33.36 31.74 -35.31
C GLN A 214 -33.31 31.19 -36.75
N LEU A 215 -32.47 31.78 -37.62
CA LEU A 215 -32.30 31.32 -39.00
C LEU A 215 -31.84 29.86 -39.07
N MET A 216 -30.89 29.46 -38.22
CA MET A 216 -30.40 28.08 -38.15
C MET A 216 -31.49 27.10 -37.70
N LEU A 217 -32.34 27.48 -36.75
CA LEU A 217 -33.46 26.65 -36.29
C LEU A 217 -34.58 26.52 -37.34
N ASP A 218 -34.81 27.56 -38.13
CA ASP A 218 -35.79 27.54 -39.22
C ASP A 218 -35.29 26.65 -40.37
N LEU A 219 -34.02 26.79 -40.77
CA LEU A 219 -33.37 25.94 -41.78
C LEU A 219 -33.31 24.47 -41.39
N ARG A 220 -33.26 24.18 -40.08
CA ARG A 220 -33.33 22.80 -39.55
C ARG A 220 -34.67 22.13 -39.85
N LYS A 221 -35.77 22.88 -39.77
CA LYS A 221 -37.14 22.35 -39.91
C LYS A 221 -37.64 22.38 -41.34
N ASP A 222 -36.99 23.14 -42.21
CA ASP A 222 -37.37 23.28 -43.61
C ASP A 222 -36.86 22.11 -44.46
N ALA A 223 -37.77 21.41 -45.13
CA ALA A 223 -37.47 20.30 -46.02
C ALA A 223 -36.84 20.75 -47.36
N ASN A 224 -37.07 22.01 -47.78
CA ASN A 224 -36.53 22.59 -49.01
C ASN A 224 -35.29 23.47 -48.73
N ALA A 225 -34.66 23.30 -47.57
CA ALA A 225 -33.48 24.07 -47.23
C ALA A 225 -32.33 23.81 -48.22
N PRO A 226 -31.51 24.82 -48.55
CA PRO A 226 -30.41 24.65 -49.49
C PRO A 226 -29.45 23.56 -49.00
N GLY A 227 -29.17 22.57 -49.85
CA GLY A 227 -28.33 21.42 -49.51
C GLY A 227 -29.08 20.14 -49.08
N THR A 228 -30.42 20.15 -49.00
CA THR A 228 -31.23 18.93 -48.78
C THR A 228 -31.51 18.13 -50.04
N ILE A 229 -31.48 18.79 -51.19
CA ILE A 229 -31.68 18.18 -52.50
C ILE A 229 -30.32 17.65 -52.96
N VAL A 230 -30.07 16.38 -52.68
CA VAL A 230 -29.10 15.61 -53.45
C VAL A 230 -29.79 15.32 -54.78
N ASP A 231 -29.60 16.21 -55.78
CA ASP A 231 -29.87 15.81 -57.16
C ASP A 231 -28.96 14.60 -57.46
N ALA A 232 -29.59 13.52 -57.89
CA ALA A 232 -28.97 12.24 -58.21
C ALA A 232 -27.98 12.32 -59.37
#